data_AF-A0A7R9TID5-F1
#
_entry.id   AF-A0A7R9TID5-F1
#
_cell.length_a   1.000
_cell.length_b   1.000
_cell.length_c   1.000
_cell.angle_alpha   90.00
_cell.angle_beta   90.00
_cell.angle_gamma   90.00
#
_symmetry.space_group_name_H-M   'P 1'
#
loop_
_entity.id
_entity.type
_entity.pdbx_description
1 polymer ?
#
loop_
_entity_poly.entity_id
_entity_poly.type
_entity_poly.pdbx_seq_one_letter_code
_entity_poly.pdbx_strand_id
1 'polypeptide(L)'
;AAAASSDVVTLSSNVMTAGVSYNLTLQVTDYLGSAHKVHHGFVKRAYPTPIARVLGGEDRTIRRGHALSLEADVSLPDVSCASFPAVANVTYEWTLIGGPVLTTKDFPSNDVHVAYNKTLRTRALYVPPKVLAGGFKY
;
A
#
# COMPACT_ATOMS: atom_id res chain seq x y z
N ALA A 1 2.24 -0.90 -43.63
CA ALA A 1 2.03 -0.95 -42.17
C ALA A 1 2.35 -2.38 -41.72
N ALA A 2 3.45 -2.57 -40.98
CA ALA A 2 3.80 -3.89 -40.45
C ALA A 2 2.97 -4.16 -39.19
N ALA A 3 2.25 -5.27 -39.18
CA ALA A 3 1.49 -5.72 -38.02
C ALA A 3 2.47 -6.05 -36.88
N ALA A 4 2.37 -5.33 -35.76
CA ALA A 4 3.07 -5.71 -34.55
C ALA A 4 2.36 -6.95 -33.96
N SER A 5 2.99 -8.13 -34.04
CA SER A 5 2.57 -9.26 -33.22
C SER A 5 2.86 -8.92 -31.76
N SER A 6 1.82 -8.88 -30.93
CA SER A 6 1.96 -8.73 -29.48
C SER A 6 1.86 -10.09 -28.82
N ASP A 7 2.86 -10.95 -29.02
CA ASP A 7 2.97 -12.18 -28.25
C ASP A 7 3.47 -11.83 -26.84
N VAL A 8 2.53 -11.82 -25.88
CA VAL A 8 2.84 -11.58 -24.48
C VAL A 8 3.46 -12.85 -23.89
N VAL A 9 4.76 -12.81 -23.63
CA VAL A 9 5.45 -13.89 -22.91
C VAL A 9 5.20 -13.72 -21.42
N THR A 10 4.31 -14.54 -20.86
CA THR A 10 4.05 -14.59 -19.42
C THR A 10 4.96 -15.63 -18.78
N LEU A 11 5.89 -15.18 -17.93
CA LEU A 11 6.69 -16.08 -17.10
C LEU A 11 5.88 -16.51 -15.87
N SER A 12 5.70 -17.80 -15.71
CA SER A 12 4.98 -18.34 -14.54
C SER A 12 5.78 -18.10 -13.25
N SER A 13 5.06 -17.76 -12.19
CA SER A 13 5.62 -17.40 -10.89
C SER A 13 6.45 -18.51 -10.25
N ASN A 14 6.20 -19.78 -10.55
CA ASN A 14 6.95 -20.92 -10.04
C ASN A 14 8.35 -21.10 -10.65
N VAL A 15 8.64 -20.51 -11.81
CA VAL A 15 9.94 -20.65 -12.50
C VAL A 15 11.00 -19.68 -11.96
N MET A 16 10.55 -18.63 -11.28
CA MET A 16 11.42 -17.56 -10.79
C MET A 16 11.73 -17.71 -9.30
N THR A 17 13.00 -17.83 -8.96
CA THR A 17 13.55 -17.83 -7.59
C THR A 17 13.30 -16.49 -6.89
N ALA A 18 12.81 -16.58 -5.66
CA ALA A 18 12.61 -15.46 -4.75
C ALA A 18 13.94 -14.81 -4.32
N GLY A 19 13.96 -13.48 -4.19
CA GLY A 19 15.11 -12.69 -3.72
C GLY A 19 16.18 -12.41 -4.78
N VAL A 20 15.96 -12.85 -6.02
CA VAL A 20 16.94 -12.77 -7.11
C VAL A 20 16.58 -11.63 -8.07
N SER A 21 17.61 -10.91 -8.54
CA SER A 21 17.48 -9.94 -9.63
C SER A 21 17.58 -10.68 -10.96
N TYR A 22 16.62 -10.44 -11.84
CA TYR A 22 16.56 -10.98 -13.18
C TYR A 22 16.85 -9.88 -14.18
N ASN A 23 17.67 -10.19 -15.19
CA ASN A 23 17.89 -9.34 -16.35
C ASN A 23 17.37 -10.06 -17.59
N LEU A 24 16.35 -9.50 -18.21
CA LEU A 24 15.85 -9.95 -19.50
C LEU A 24 16.53 -9.15 -20.60
N THR A 25 16.83 -9.84 -21.71
CA THR A 25 17.33 -9.20 -22.92
C THR A 25 16.35 -9.50 -24.05
N LEU A 26 15.71 -8.46 -24.56
CA LEU A 26 14.96 -8.54 -25.80
C LEU A 26 15.92 -8.27 -26.95
N GLN A 27 16.06 -9.22 -27.88
CA GLN A 27 16.75 -9.01 -29.15
C GLN A 27 15.72 -9.01 -30.27
N VAL A 28 15.68 -7.94 -31.05
CA VAL A 28 14.89 -7.83 -32.28
C VAL A 28 15.86 -7.87 -33.44
N THR A 29 15.68 -8.82 -34.35
CA THR A 29 16.47 -8.93 -35.59
C THR A 29 15.56 -8.63 -36.77
N ASP A 30 15.99 -7.74 -37.67
CA ASP A 30 15.25 -7.43 -38.88
C ASP A 30 15.52 -8.45 -40.01
N TYR A 31 14.80 -8.28 -41.13
CA TYR A 31 14.94 -9.14 -42.30
C TYR A 31 16.29 -9.00 -43.03
N LEU A 32 17.08 -7.97 -42.70
CA LEU A 32 18.43 -7.74 -43.20
C LEU A 32 19.50 -8.31 -42.26
N GLY A 33 19.09 -8.94 -41.14
CA GLY A 33 19.99 -9.52 -40.15
C GLY A 33 20.54 -8.52 -39.13
N SER A 34 20.10 -7.26 -39.14
CA SER A 34 20.49 -6.26 -38.14
C SER A 34 19.74 -6.52 -36.84
N ALA A 35 20.46 -6.54 -35.72
CA ALA A 35 19.90 -6.82 -34.40
C ALA A 35 19.99 -5.62 -33.46
N HIS A 36 18.90 -5.32 -32.75
CA HIS A 36 18.85 -4.37 -31.64
C HIS A 36 18.54 -5.11 -30.34
N LYS A 37 19.24 -4.76 -29.25
CA LYS A 37 19.04 -5.36 -27.93
C LYS A 37 18.55 -4.33 -26.92
N VAL A 38 17.58 -4.72 -26.09
CA VAL A 38 17.11 -3.95 -24.93
C VAL A 38 17.23 -4.81 -23.70
N HIS A 39 17.77 -4.25 -22.63
CA HIS A 39 17.89 -4.92 -21.34
C HIS A 39 16.85 -4.37 -20.36
N HIS A 40 16.17 -5.25 -19.64
CA HIS A 40 15.26 -4.88 -18.57
C HIS A 40 15.55 -5.70 -17.32
N GLY A 41 15.91 -5.01 -16.23
CA GLY A 41 16.20 -5.61 -14.94
C GLY A 41 15.03 -5.48 -13.98
N PHE A 42 14.69 -6.55 -13.27
CA PHE A 42 13.69 -6.52 -12.21
C PHE A 42 14.05 -7.49 -11.07
N VAL A 43 13.63 -7.15 -9.85
CA VAL A 43 13.90 -7.98 -8.67
C VAL A 43 12.63 -8.70 -8.27
N LYS A 44 12.69 -10.03 -8.19
CA LYS A 44 11.62 -10.80 -7.57
C LYS A 44 11.85 -10.83 -6.07
N ARG A 45 11.03 -10.13 -5.29
CA ARG A 45 11.18 -10.10 -3.83
C ARG A 45 10.85 -11.46 -3.22
N ALA A 46 11.59 -11.85 -2.18
CA ALA A 46 11.41 -13.13 -1.49
C ALA A 46 10.24 -13.16 -0.52
N TYR A 47 9.98 -12.01 0.12
CA TYR A 47 8.90 -11.86 1.09
C TYR A 47 7.80 -11.02 0.50
N PRO A 48 6.57 -11.52 0.54
CA PRO A 48 5.50 -10.81 -0.10
C PRO A 48 5.02 -9.76 0.93
N THR A 49 5.23 -8.48 0.61
CA THR A 49 4.85 -7.36 1.49
C THR A 49 3.36 -7.08 1.37
N PRO A 50 2.62 -6.91 2.47
CA PRO A 50 1.24 -6.45 2.41
C PRO A 50 1.15 -5.13 1.65
N ILE A 51 0.17 -5.03 0.75
CA ILE A 51 -0.16 -3.76 0.10
C ILE A 51 -1.31 -3.16 0.91
N ALA A 52 -1.10 -1.96 1.46
CA ALA A 52 -2.12 -1.24 2.21
C ALA A 52 -2.53 0.04 1.48
N ARG A 53 -3.81 0.39 1.56
CA ARG A 53 -4.35 1.65 1.06
C ARG A 53 -5.38 2.19 2.05
N VAL A 54 -5.37 3.50 2.27
CA VAL A 54 -6.44 4.16 3.03
C VAL A 54 -7.61 4.44 2.08
N LEU A 55 -8.79 3.92 2.41
CA LEU A 55 -10.02 4.15 1.64
C LEU A 55 -10.39 5.63 1.70
N GLY A 56 -10.36 6.27 0.53
CA GLY A 56 -10.48 7.71 0.36
C GLY A 56 -9.30 8.49 0.96
N GLY A 57 -8.07 7.96 0.99
CA GLY A 57 -6.88 8.67 1.47
C GLY A 57 -6.49 9.94 0.67
N GLU A 58 -7.40 10.51 -0.09
CA GLU A 58 -7.28 11.82 -0.72
C GLU A 58 -7.34 12.92 0.35
N ASP A 59 -6.77 14.09 0.02
CA ASP A 59 -6.85 15.27 0.87
C ASP A 59 -8.31 15.70 1.03
N ARG A 60 -8.79 15.69 2.27
CA ARG A 60 -10.17 16.08 2.59
C ARG A 60 -10.18 17.22 3.59
N THR A 61 -11.00 18.22 3.32
CA THR A 61 -11.31 19.25 4.32
C THR A 61 -12.48 18.77 5.18
N ILE A 62 -12.26 18.63 6.48
CA ILE A 62 -13.29 18.22 7.46
C ILE A 62 -13.54 19.37 8.42
N ARG A 63 -14.81 19.63 8.73
CA ARG A 63 -15.20 20.70 9.67
C ARG A 63 -15.14 20.20 11.11
N ARG A 64 -14.90 21.10 12.06
CA ARG A 64 -14.77 20.84 13.51
C ARG A 64 -15.93 20.04 14.14
N GLY A 65 -17.12 20.03 13.52
CA GLY A 65 -18.29 19.29 13.98
C GLY A 65 -18.44 17.88 13.41
N HIS A 66 -17.58 17.45 12.48
CA HIS A 66 -17.68 16.15 11.83
C HIS A 66 -16.68 15.18 12.43
N ALA A 67 -17.10 13.91 12.54
CA ALA A 67 -16.18 12.81 12.82
C ALA A 67 -15.38 12.49 11.55
N LEU A 68 -14.17 12.00 11.73
CA LEU A 68 -13.37 11.42 10.66
C LEU A 68 -13.28 9.91 10.87
N SER A 69 -13.64 9.15 9.85
CA SER A 69 -13.43 7.71 9.79
C SER A 69 -12.51 7.42 8.61
N LEU A 70 -11.41 6.72 8.87
CA LEU A 70 -10.49 6.22 7.85
C LEU A 70 -10.44 4.72 7.96
N GLU A 71 -10.50 4.04 6.83
CA GLU A 71 -10.41 2.58 6.77
C GLU A 71 -9.19 2.18 5.97
N ALA A 72 -8.39 1.26 6.50
CA ALA A 72 -7.32 0.62 5.75
C ALA A 72 -7.86 -0.62 5.03
N ASP A 73 -7.52 -0.71 3.75
CA ASP A 73 -7.71 -1.88 2.92
C ASP A 73 -6.35 -2.53 2.71
N VAL A 74 -6.22 -3.80 3.06
CA VAL A 74 -4.95 -4.54 3.00
C VAL A 74 -5.13 -5.74 2.11
N SER A 75 -4.36 -5.78 1.04
CA SER A 75 -4.21 -6.96 0.20
C SER A 75 -2.99 -7.73 0.67
N LEU A 76 -3.23 -8.94 1.16
CA LEU A 76 -2.15 -9.89 1.38
C LEU A 76 -1.75 -10.47 0.02
N PRO A 77 -0.45 -10.50 -0.26
CA PRO A 77 0.05 -11.06 -1.50
C PRO A 77 -0.14 -12.57 -1.55
N ASP A 78 -0.28 -13.11 -2.76
CA ASP A 78 -0.49 -14.53 -2.96
C ASP A 78 0.73 -15.35 -2.51
N VAL A 79 0.50 -16.26 -1.55
CA VAL A 79 1.51 -17.16 -0.98
C VAL A 79 1.53 -18.53 -1.67
N SER A 80 0.72 -18.77 -2.69
CA SER A 80 0.64 -20.04 -3.44
C SER A 80 1.98 -20.53 -3.98
N CYS A 81 2.91 -19.60 -4.23
CA CYS A 81 4.21 -19.87 -4.83
C CYS A 81 5.30 -20.25 -3.83
N ALA A 82 5.01 -20.27 -2.54
CA ALA A 82 6.02 -20.57 -1.53
C ALA A 82 5.47 -21.38 -0.37
N SER A 83 6.28 -22.30 0.13
CA SER A 83 6.05 -23.10 1.34
C SER A 83 6.17 -22.28 2.62
N PHE A 84 5.58 -21.07 2.65
CA PHE A 84 5.51 -20.24 3.84
C PHE A 84 4.22 -20.52 4.60
N PRO A 85 4.25 -20.49 5.95
CA PRO A 85 3.02 -20.43 6.72
C PRO A 85 2.27 -19.16 6.30
N ALA A 86 0.99 -19.30 5.96
CA ALA A 86 0.14 -18.15 5.66
C ALA A 86 0.25 -17.17 6.84
N VAL A 87 0.75 -15.96 6.60
CA VAL A 87 0.80 -14.92 7.62
C VAL A 87 -0.65 -14.45 7.81
N ALA A 88 -1.37 -15.09 8.73
CA ALA A 88 -2.79 -14.84 8.96
C ALA A 88 -3.06 -13.49 9.64
N ASN A 89 -2.03 -12.89 10.25
CA ASN A 89 -2.21 -11.74 11.12
C ASN A 89 -1.61 -10.48 10.51
N VAL A 90 -2.48 -9.56 10.11
CA VAL A 90 -2.12 -8.18 9.76
C VAL A 90 -2.20 -7.34 11.03
N THR A 91 -1.13 -6.60 11.34
CA THR A 91 -1.13 -5.61 12.42
C THR A 91 -1.31 -4.22 11.83
N TYR A 92 -2.20 -3.44 12.43
CA TYR A 92 -2.48 -2.06 12.03
C TYR A 92 -1.87 -1.10 13.03
N GLU A 93 -1.35 0.03 12.54
CA GLU A 93 -0.87 1.11 13.37
C GLU A 93 -1.14 2.44 12.66
N TRP A 94 -1.88 3.32 13.31
CA TRP A 94 -2.14 4.68 12.86
C TRP A 94 -1.33 5.66 13.69
N THR A 95 -0.63 6.58 13.03
CA THR A 95 0.14 7.64 13.69
C THR A 95 -0.16 8.99 13.06
N LEU A 96 -0.18 10.03 13.90
CA LEU A 96 -0.28 11.41 13.45
C LEU A 96 1.13 11.90 13.09
N ILE A 97 1.39 12.13 11.80
CA ILE A 97 2.72 12.51 11.28
C ILE A 97 2.91 14.04 11.24
N GLY A 98 1.82 14.81 11.34
CA GLY A 98 1.85 16.27 11.37
C GLY A 98 0.55 16.87 11.90
N GLY A 99 0.61 18.14 12.29
CA GLY A 99 -0.51 18.86 12.91
C GLY A 99 -0.45 18.91 14.45
N PRO A 100 -1.49 19.43 15.10
CA PRO A 100 -1.55 19.53 16.56
C PRO A 100 -1.67 18.14 17.20
N VAL A 101 -0.80 17.87 18.17
CA VAL A 101 -0.84 16.63 18.96
C VAL A 101 -2.15 16.57 19.74
N LEU A 102 -2.90 15.48 19.56
CA LEU A 102 -4.13 15.24 20.31
C LEU A 102 -3.79 14.77 21.73
N THR A 103 -4.31 15.49 22.72
CA THR A 103 -4.17 15.20 24.15
C THR A 103 -5.52 14.81 24.75
N THR A 104 -5.53 14.27 25.97
CA THR A 104 -6.77 13.91 26.69
C THR A 104 -7.78 15.06 26.82
N LYS A 105 -7.31 16.32 26.82
CA LYS A 105 -8.16 17.52 26.92
C LYS A 105 -8.96 17.82 25.66
N ASP A 106 -8.54 17.28 24.52
CA ASP A 106 -9.21 17.49 23.23
C ASP A 106 -10.45 16.59 23.07
N PHE A 107 -10.60 15.60 23.96
CA PHE A 107 -11.70 14.65 23.92
C PHE A 107 -12.85 15.06 24.86
N PRO A 108 -14.12 14.87 24.46
CA PRO A 108 -15.28 15.19 25.31
C PRO A 108 -15.31 14.43 26.64
N SER A 109 -14.72 13.24 26.70
CA SER A 109 -14.57 12.43 27.91
C SER A 109 -13.40 11.47 27.79
N ASN A 110 -12.95 10.93 28.93
CA ASN A 110 -11.89 9.94 28.96
C ASN A 110 -12.27 8.63 28.24
N ASP A 111 -13.55 8.23 28.31
CA ASP A 111 -14.03 7.03 27.62
C ASP A 111 -13.90 7.16 26.10
N VAL A 112 -14.17 8.36 25.56
CA VAL A 112 -14.03 8.65 24.14
C VAL A 112 -12.55 8.67 23.73
N HIS A 113 -11.66 9.20 24.57
CA HIS A 113 -10.21 9.12 24.36
C HIS A 113 -9.70 7.67 24.36
N VAL A 114 -10.16 6.84 25.29
CA VAL A 114 -9.83 5.41 25.35
C VAL A 114 -10.35 4.69 24.11
N ALA A 115 -11.56 5.01 23.65
CA ALA A 115 -12.11 4.45 22.42
C ALA A 115 -11.27 4.83 21.19
N TYR A 116 -10.87 6.10 21.06
CA TYR A 116 -9.95 6.56 20.00
C TYR A 116 -8.63 5.78 20.02
N ASN A 117 -7.99 5.64 21.18
CA ASN A 117 -6.71 4.93 21.30
C ASN A 117 -6.80 3.45 20.91
N LYS A 118 -7.96 2.81 21.12
CA LYS A 118 -8.18 1.44 20.63
C LYS A 118 -8.19 1.39 19.10
N THR A 119 -8.76 2.40 18.46
CA THR A 119 -8.86 2.44 16.98
C THR A 119 -7.52 2.62 16.27
N LEU A 120 -6.50 3.16 16.97
CA LEU A 120 -5.13 3.30 16.44
C LEU A 120 -4.49 1.95 16.06
N ARG A 121 -4.98 0.83 16.59
CA ARG A 121 -4.46 -0.52 16.31
C ARG A 121 -5.44 -1.40 15.53
N THR A 122 -6.47 -0.79 14.94
CA THR A 122 -7.49 -1.51 14.16
C THR A 122 -7.48 -1.10 12.70
N ARG A 123 -8.16 -1.90 11.87
CA ARG A 123 -8.38 -1.61 10.45
C ARG A 123 -9.00 -0.23 10.19
N ALA A 124 -9.88 0.23 11.09
CA ALA A 124 -10.52 1.53 11.00
C ALA A 124 -9.98 2.47 12.08
N LEU A 125 -9.62 3.70 11.71
CA LEU A 125 -9.34 4.80 12.61
C LEU A 125 -10.58 5.68 12.72
N TYR A 126 -11.01 5.95 13.94
CA TYR A 126 -12.13 6.86 14.20
C TYR A 126 -11.66 8.04 15.04
N VAL A 127 -11.72 9.24 14.47
CA VAL A 127 -11.47 10.50 15.18
C VAL A 127 -12.83 11.16 15.50
N PRO A 128 -13.17 11.34 16.79
CA PRO A 128 -14.44 11.92 17.19
C PRO A 128 -14.60 13.39 16.74
N PRO A 129 -15.86 13.88 16.64
CA PRO A 129 -16.12 15.31 16.45
C PRO A 129 -15.49 16.17 17.55
N LYS A 130 -15.15 17.41 17.23
CA LYS A 130 -14.57 18.43 18.14
C LYS A 130 -13.14 18.17 18.62
N VAL A 131 -12.58 16.98 18.36
CA VAL A 131 -11.17 16.63 18.64
C VAL A 131 -10.22 17.32 17.66
N LEU A 132 -10.62 17.41 16.38
CA LEU A 132 -9.85 18.14 15.38
C LEU A 132 -10.09 19.65 15.56
N ALA A 133 -9.12 20.34 16.15
CA ALA A 133 -9.14 21.80 16.27
C ALA A 133 -9.04 22.43 14.87
N GLY A 134 -10.12 23.08 14.43
CA GLY A 134 -10.07 23.91 13.23
C GLY A 134 -9.31 25.20 13.54
N GLY A 135 -8.24 25.50 12.79
CA GLY A 135 -7.64 26.84 12.83
C GLY A 135 -6.13 26.97 12.72
N PHE A 136 -5.34 25.92 12.52
CA PHE A 136 -3.91 26.09 12.24
C PHE A 136 -3.65 25.95 10.74
N LYS A 137 -3.63 27.10 10.05
CA LYS A 137 -2.85 27.23 8.82
C LYS A 137 -1.39 27.29 9.25
N TYR A 138 -0.58 26.34 8.80
CA TYR A 138 0.88 26.51 8.77
C TYR A 138 1.25 27.30 7.52
#